data_AF-A0A838JP74-F1
#
_entry.id   AF-A0A838JP74-F1
#
_cell.length_a   1.000
_cell.length_b   1.000
_cell.length_c   1.000
_cell.angle_alpha   90.00
_cell.angle_beta   90.00
_cell.angle_gamma   90.00
#
_symmetry.space_group_name_H-M   'P 1'
#
loop_
_entity.id
_entity.type
_entity.pdbx_description
1 polymer ?
#
loop_
_entity_poly.entity_id
_entity_poly.type
_entity_poly.pdbx_seq_one_letter_code
_entity_poly.pdbx_strand_id
1 'polypeptide(L)'
;DFRRVTENCPVPVLIAGGPKMETIGETLQVVQDATQAGAAGVVFGRNIWQSGDTRGMIQALNNIVHEGQPATEAASGIQQTP
;
A
#
# COMPACT_ATOMS: atom_id res chain seq x y z
N ASP A 1 8.71 3.68 -16.16
CA ASP A 1 8.84 3.38 -14.73
C ASP A 1 8.12 4.42 -13.89
N PHE A 2 7.48 3.99 -12.81
CA PHE A 2 6.68 4.84 -11.93
C PHE A 2 7.52 5.98 -11.30
N ARG A 3 8.79 5.74 -10.96
CA ARG A 3 9.74 6.77 -10.50
C ARG A 3 9.87 7.97 -11.44
N ARG A 4 9.86 7.75 -12.76
CA ARG A 4 9.91 8.87 -13.71
C ARG A 4 8.64 9.72 -13.67
N VAL A 5 7.50 9.13 -13.33
CA VAL A 5 6.22 9.87 -13.20
C VAL A 5 6.26 10.76 -11.96
N THR A 6 6.68 10.22 -10.82
CA THR A 6 6.76 10.95 -9.55
C THR A 6 7.83 12.05 -9.59
N GLU A 7 8.98 11.82 -10.21
CA GLU A 7 10.06 12.82 -10.36
C GLU A 7 9.70 13.99 -11.28
N ASN A 8 8.80 13.79 -12.26
CA ASN A 8 8.43 14.82 -13.23
C ASN A 8 7.08 15.50 -12.92
N CYS A 9 6.33 15.01 -11.91
CA CYS A 9 5.07 15.61 -11.50
C CYS A 9 5.31 16.70 -10.45
N PRO A 10 4.89 17.96 -10.68
CA PRO A 10 5.14 19.06 -9.75
C PRO A 10 4.23 19.02 -8.50
N VAL A 11 3.32 18.06 -8.42
CA VAL A 11 2.35 17.90 -7.33
C VAL A 11 2.37 16.46 -6.79
N PRO A 12 1.92 16.21 -5.55
CA PRO A 12 1.91 14.88 -4.96
C PRO A 12 1.18 13.84 -5.82
N VAL A 13 1.81 12.69 -6.03
CA VAL A 13 1.27 11.56 -6.81
C VAL A 13 0.87 10.45 -5.85
N LEU A 14 -0.35 9.93 -6.01
CA LEU A 14 -0.84 8.77 -5.28
C LEU A 14 -1.14 7.63 -6.26
N ILE A 15 -0.92 6.39 -5.83
CA ILE A 15 -1.23 5.20 -6.64
C ILE A 15 -2.63 4.65 -6.30
N ALA A 16 -3.41 4.33 -7.32
CA ALA A 16 -4.71 3.68 -7.16
C ALA A 16 -4.54 2.16 -7.03
N GLY A 17 -5.30 1.52 -6.14
CA GLY A 17 -5.13 0.10 -5.84
C GLY A 17 -5.59 -0.89 -6.91
N GLY A 18 -6.35 -0.43 -7.91
CA GLY A 18 -6.86 -1.32 -8.97
C GLY A 18 -7.82 -2.40 -8.44
N PRO A 19 -7.92 -3.55 -9.14
CA PRO A 19 -8.65 -4.73 -8.67
C PRO A 19 -8.13 -5.26 -7.33
N LYS A 20 -8.89 -6.17 -6.70
CA LYS A 20 -8.42 -6.88 -5.51
C LYS A 20 -7.24 -7.77 -5.93
N MET A 21 -6.11 -7.66 -5.23
CA MET A 21 -4.95 -8.55 -5.40
C MET A 21 -5.18 -9.89 -4.69
N GLU A 22 -4.43 -10.92 -5.08
CA GLU A 22 -4.63 -12.28 -4.55
C GLU A 22 -4.20 -12.35 -3.09
N THR A 23 -3.11 -11.65 -2.75
CA THR A 23 -2.57 -11.67 -1.40
C THR A 23 -2.43 -10.28 -0.78
N ILE A 24 -2.49 -10.25 0.55
CA ILE A 24 -2.14 -9.08 1.35
C ILE A 24 -0.70 -8.65 1.09
N GLY A 25 0.23 -9.62 0.97
CA GLY A 25 1.64 -9.36 0.71
C GLY A 25 1.87 -8.58 -0.59
N GLU A 26 1.21 -8.99 -1.68
CA GLU A 26 1.24 -8.26 -2.95
C GLU A 26 0.74 -6.82 -2.81
N THR A 27 -0.38 -6.64 -2.09
CA THR A 27 -0.95 -5.30 -1.84
C THR A 27 0.05 -4.40 -1.11
N LEU A 28 0.66 -4.90 -0.04
CA LEU A 28 1.62 -4.14 0.76
C LEU A 28 2.92 -3.89 -0.01
N GLN A 29 3.38 -4.85 -0.83
CA GLN A 29 4.56 -4.69 -1.67
C GLN A 29 4.36 -3.58 -2.70
N VAL A 30 3.19 -3.54 -3.37
CA VAL A 30 2.88 -2.45 -4.32
C VAL A 30 2.90 -1.08 -3.64
N VAL A 31 2.40 -0.99 -2.41
CA VAL A 31 2.42 0.26 -1.64
C VAL A 31 3.86 0.67 -1.33
N GLN A 32 4.70 -0.26 -0.85
CA GLN A 32 6.10 -0.01 -0.57
C GLN A 32 6.88 0.40 -1.83
N ASP A 33 6.71 -0.32 -2.94
CA ASP A 33 7.39 -0.02 -4.19
C ASP A 33 7.00 1.37 -4.72
N ALA A 34 5.71 1.73 -4.62
CA ALA A 34 5.21 3.02 -5.01
C ALA A 34 5.77 4.15 -4.13
N THR A 35 5.78 4.00 -2.80
CA THR A 35 6.33 5.01 -1.89
C THR A 35 7.84 5.17 -2.07
N GLN A 36 8.59 4.08 -2.22
CA GLN A 36 10.02 4.12 -2.53
C GLN A 36 10.32 4.78 -3.88
N ALA A 37 9.40 4.66 -4.84
CA ALA A 37 9.46 5.34 -6.11
C ALA A 37 8.96 6.80 -6.06
N GLY A 38 8.55 7.33 -4.90
CA GLY A 38 8.19 8.74 -4.72
C GLY A 38 6.69 9.04 -4.72
N ALA A 39 5.81 8.04 -4.59
CA ALA A 39 4.40 8.29 -4.31
C ALA A 39 4.25 8.94 -2.92
N ALA A 40 3.37 9.92 -2.82
CA ALA A 40 2.99 10.55 -1.57
C ALA A 40 1.96 9.73 -0.76
N GLY A 41 1.42 8.66 -1.35
CA GLY A 41 0.44 7.78 -0.69
C GLY A 41 -0.35 6.93 -1.67
N VAL A 42 -1.49 6.42 -1.20
CA VAL A 42 -2.33 5.46 -1.93
C VAL A 42 -3.81 5.82 -1.90
N VAL A 43 -4.53 5.46 -2.96
CA VAL A 43 -6.00 5.53 -3.07
C VAL A 43 -6.54 4.12 -3.25
N PHE A 44 -6.72 3.43 -2.14
CA PHE A 44 -7.10 2.01 -2.13
C PHE A 44 -8.53 1.84 -1.62
N GLY A 45 -9.23 0.87 -2.20
CA GLY A 45 -10.61 0.56 -1.82
C GLY A 45 -10.79 -0.93 -1.61
N ARG A 46 -10.97 -1.68 -2.71
CA ARG A 46 -11.18 -3.14 -2.71
C ARG A 46 -10.11 -3.89 -1.89
N ASN A 47 -8.85 -3.52 -2.05
CA ASN A 47 -7.73 -4.10 -1.29
C ASN A 47 -7.78 -3.84 0.23
N ILE A 48 -8.62 -2.90 0.69
CA ILE A 48 -8.84 -2.62 2.12
C ILE A 48 -10.07 -3.38 2.62
N TRP A 49 -11.27 -3.09 2.09
CA TRP A 49 -12.50 -3.64 2.66
C TRP A 49 -12.79 -5.10 2.29
N GLN A 50 -12.12 -5.66 1.26
CA GLN A 50 -12.25 -7.08 0.88
C GLN A 50 -11.09 -7.95 1.41
N SER A 51 -10.24 -7.42 2.28
CA SER A 51 -9.05 -8.10 2.81
C SER A 51 -9.33 -9.14 3.92
N GLY A 52 -10.53 -9.13 4.50
CA GLY A 52 -10.87 -9.95 5.66
C GLY A 52 -10.50 -9.32 7.01
N ASP A 53 -9.57 -8.36 7.02
CA ASP A 53 -9.24 -7.52 8.17
C ASP A 53 -8.95 -6.07 7.71
N THR A 54 -10.03 -5.30 7.62
CA THR A 54 -9.98 -3.89 7.20
C THR A 54 -9.13 -3.04 8.13
N ARG A 55 -9.17 -3.31 9.44
CA ARG A 55 -8.43 -2.52 10.43
C ARG A 55 -6.94 -2.79 10.32
N GLY A 56 -6.56 -4.07 10.27
CA GLY A 56 -5.17 -4.48 10.08
C GLY A 56 -4.60 -3.93 8.79
N MET A 57 -5.35 -3.98 7.68
CA MET A 57 -4.91 -3.37 6.41
C MET A 57 -4.69 -1.86 6.51
N ILE A 58 -5.60 -1.11 7.14
CA ILE A 58 -5.41 0.34 7.32
C ILE A 58 -4.15 0.63 8.14
N GLN A 59 -3.91 -0.12 9.23
CA GLN A 59 -2.73 0.06 10.05
C GLN A 59 -1.44 -0.30 9.30
N ALA A 60 -1.42 -1.40 8.55
CA ALA A 60 -0.27 -1.80 7.75
C ALA A 60 0.06 -0.76 6.66
N LEU A 61 -0.96 -0.23 5.97
CA LEU A 61 -0.78 0.83 4.98
C LEU A 61 -0.25 2.12 5.62
N ASN A 62 -0.76 2.50 6.79
CA ASN A 62 -0.27 3.66 7.53
C ASN A 62 1.21 3.52 7.89
N ASN A 63 1.62 2.35 8.39
CA ASN A 63 3.00 2.09 8.77
C ASN A 63 3.96 2.15 7.57
N ILE A 64 3.53 1.69 6.39
CA ILE A 64 4.37 1.79 5.17
C ILE A 64 4.45 3.24 4.68
N VAL A 65 3.30 3.93 4.57
CA VAL A 65 3.23 5.26 3.95
C VAL A 65 3.82 6.36 4.85
N HIS A 66 3.58 6.29 6.16
CA HIS A 66 3.94 7.36 7.09
C HIS A 66 5.17 7.03 7.95
N GLU A 67 5.37 5.75 8.31
CA GLU A 67 6.46 5.33 9.21
C GLU A 67 7.63 4.66 8.47
N GLY A 68 7.50 4.41 7.16
CA GLY A 68 8.54 3.78 6.35
C GLY A 68 8.81 2.31 6.69
N GLN A 69 7.86 1.64 7.37
CA GLN A 69 8.01 0.24 7.76
C GLN A 69 8.05 -0.68 6.51
N PRO A 70 8.91 -1.71 6.47
CA PRO A 70 8.90 -2.70 5.38
C PRO A 70 7.56 -3.46 5.30
N ALA A 71 7.11 -3.80 4.09
CA ALA A 71 5.86 -4.51 3.84
C ALA A 71 5.78 -5.86 4.56
N THR A 72 6.90 -6.58 4.64
CA THR A 72 7.02 -7.87 5.35
C THR A 72 6.71 -7.72 6.84
N GLU A 73 7.18 -6.65 7.47
CA GLU A 73 6.92 -6.39 8.88
C GLU A 73 5.48 -5.86 9.08
N ALA A 74 5.03 -4.96 8.21
CA ALA A 74 3.67 -4.40 8.26
C ALA A 74 2.59 -5.48 8.13
N ALA A 75 2.86 -6.56 7.40
CA ALA A 75 1.95 -7.70 7.26
C ALA A 75 1.69 -8.46 8.58
N SER A 76 2.64 -8.41 9.53
CA SER A 76 2.61 -9.22 10.75
C SER A 76 1.43 -8.89 11.69
N GLY A 77 0.88 -7.67 11.57
CA GLY A 77 -0.24 -7.20 12.39
C GLY A 77 -1.63 -7.54 11.84
N ILE A 78 -1.72 -8.13 10.64
CA ILE A 78 -2.99 -8.37 9.96
C ILE A 78 -3.53 -9.74 10.36
N GLN A 79 -4.75 -9.77 10.89
CA GLN A 79 -5.42 -11.02 11.24
C GLN A 79 -6.05 -11.60 9.98
N GLN A 80 -5.56 -12.74 9.51
CA GLN A 80 -6.26 -13.46 8.44
C GLN A 80 -7.45 -14.19 9.06
N THR A 81 -8.65 -13.73 8.73
CA THR A 81 -9.88 -14.49 9.03
C THR A 81 -9.87 -15.76 8.16
N PRO A 82 -10.16 -16.95 8.71
CA PRO A 82 -10.21 -18.20 7.95
C PRO A 82 -11.21 -18.18 6.79
#